data_AF-A0A530BB09-F1
#
_entry.id   AF-A0A530BB09-F1
#
_cell.length_a   1.000
_cell.length_b   1.000
_cell.length_c   1.000
_cell.angle_alpha   90.00
_cell.angle_beta   90.00
_cell.angle_gamma   90.00
#
_symmetry.space_group_name_H-M   'P 1'
#
loop_
_entity.id
_entity.type
_entity.pdbx_description
1 polymer ?
#
loop_
_entity_poly.entity_id
_entity_poly.type
_entity_poly.pdbx_seq_one_letter_code
_entity_poly.pdbx_strand_id
1 'polypeptide(L)'
;MMTDEPRKQTPGVYRRRVGDAMVTVINDGFLDISVAILRGTDRGDMEGLMREQFRHTEPRLTVNAFVIETGKNTVLVDAGGGSTTVYSMGLLPQNLEAAGFKPTDFDTVLLTHI
;
A
#
# COMPACT_ATOMS: atom_id res chain seq x y z
N MET A 1 30.95 0.52 19.54
CA MET A 1 29.55 0.02 19.66
C MET A 1 28.80 0.52 18.45
N MET A 2 27.99 -0.34 17.80
CA MET A 2 27.46 -0.17 16.44
C MET A 2 26.92 1.24 16.17
N THR A 3 27.53 1.84 15.15
CA THR A 3 27.27 3.13 14.54
C THR A 3 26.29 2.95 13.37
N ASP A 4 25.37 3.90 13.21
CA ASP A 4 24.57 4.16 11.98
C ASP A 4 23.46 3.15 11.62
N GLU A 5 22.40 3.08 12.43
CA GLU A 5 21.15 2.45 11.98
C GLU A 5 20.36 3.39 11.06
N PRO A 6 19.95 2.93 9.86
CA PRO A 6 19.12 3.72 8.97
C PRO A 6 17.76 3.99 9.61
N ARG A 7 17.50 5.28 9.92
CA ARG A 7 16.27 5.73 10.58
C ARG A 7 15.07 5.86 9.63
N LYS A 8 15.27 5.69 8.32
CA LYS A 8 14.26 5.88 7.28
C LYS A 8 14.07 4.60 6.48
N GLN A 9 12.82 4.17 6.36
CA GLN A 9 12.43 3.07 5.48
C GLN A 9 12.72 3.44 4.01
N THR A 10 13.03 2.45 3.19
CA THR A 10 13.11 2.64 1.74
C THR A 10 11.76 3.10 1.18
N PRO A 11 11.71 3.80 0.04
CA PRO A 11 10.46 4.12 -0.60
C PRO A 11 9.58 2.87 -0.78
N GLY A 12 8.28 3.01 -0.50
CA GLY A 12 7.30 1.93 -0.57
C GLY A 12 6.94 1.60 -2.02
N VAL A 13 7.93 1.18 -2.81
CA VAL A 13 7.80 1.01 -4.26
C VAL A 13 8.31 -0.38 -4.63
N TYR A 14 7.51 -1.13 -5.37
CA TYR A 14 7.93 -2.42 -5.93
C TYR A 14 7.50 -2.55 -7.38
N ARG A 15 8.46 -2.80 -8.27
CA ARG A 15 8.22 -2.84 -9.72
C ARG A 15 8.39 -4.25 -10.25
N ARG A 16 7.44 -4.70 -11.06
CA ARG A 16 7.42 -6.03 -11.66
C ARG A 16 6.77 -6.01 -13.04
N ARG A 17 7.36 -6.75 -13.98
CA ARG A 17 6.76 -7.00 -15.29
C ARG A 17 5.68 -8.09 -15.20
N VAL A 18 4.54 -7.86 -15.84
CA VAL A 18 3.43 -8.81 -16.00
C VAL A 18 3.03 -8.83 -17.48
N GLY A 19 3.48 -9.87 -18.20
CA GLY A 19 3.40 -9.87 -19.67
C GLY A 19 4.17 -8.67 -20.24
N ASP A 20 3.51 -7.89 -21.10
CA ASP A 20 4.09 -6.69 -21.70
C ASP A 20 4.00 -5.45 -20.80
N ALA A 21 3.14 -5.49 -19.77
CA ALA A 21 2.93 -4.35 -18.88
C ALA A 21 4.01 -4.28 -17.79
N MET A 22 4.39 -3.05 -17.41
CA MET A 22 5.12 -2.79 -16.18
C MET A 22 4.14 -2.41 -15.08
N VAL A 23 4.17 -3.13 -13.97
CA VAL A 23 3.34 -2.85 -12.79
C VAL A 23 4.24 -2.34 -11.67
N THR A 24 3.94 -1.15 -11.17
CA THR A 24 4.60 -0.59 -9.99
C THR A 24 3.60 -0.50 -8.85
N VAL A 25 3.79 -1.28 -7.80
CA VAL A 25 3.06 -1.14 -6.54
C VAL A 25 3.60 0.08 -5.81
N ILE A 26 2.69 0.94 -5.34
CA ILE A 26 3.02 2.12 -4.56
C ILE A 26 2.28 2.02 -3.24
N ASN A 27 3.02 1.93 -2.14
CA ASN A 27 2.46 1.91 -0.80
C ASN A 27 2.08 3.33 -0.37
N ASP A 28 0.83 3.51 0.06
CA ASP A 28 0.36 4.75 0.68
C ASP A 28 0.63 4.79 2.19
N GLY A 29 0.97 3.64 2.78
CA GLY A 29 1.24 3.47 4.19
C GLY A 29 0.48 2.27 4.76
N PHE A 30 -0.02 2.41 5.98
CA PHE A 30 -0.74 1.34 6.67
C PHE A 30 -1.76 1.83 7.69
N LEU A 31 -2.63 0.89 8.08
CA LEU A 31 -3.62 1.00 9.13
C LEU A 31 -3.35 -0.08 10.17
N ASP A 32 -3.28 0.29 11.44
CA ASP A 32 -3.34 -0.67 12.54
C ASP A 32 -4.80 -0.72 13.00
N ILE A 33 -5.49 -1.84 12.76
CA ILE A 33 -6.93 -1.97 13.03
C ILE A 33 -7.22 -3.30 13.71
N SER A 34 -8.13 -3.29 14.68
CA SER A 34 -8.54 -4.49 15.39
C SER A 34 -9.33 -5.42 14.48
N VAL A 35 -9.06 -6.74 14.56
CA VAL A 35 -9.88 -7.76 13.87
C VAL A 35 -11.36 -7.72 14.26
N ALA A 36 -11.72 -7.03 15.36
CA ALA A 36 -13.10 -6.84 15.78
C ALA A 36 -13.98 -6.06 14.77
N ILE A 37 -13.38 -5.36 13.79
CA ILE A 37 -14.15 -4.72 12.71
C ILE A 37 -14.67 -5.73 11.67
N LEU A 38 -14.04 -6.91 11.60
CA LEU A 38 -14.39 -7.95 10.65
C LEU A 38 -15.59 -8.74 11.17
N ARG A 39 -16.43 -9.19 10.23
CA ARG A 39 -17.63 -9.97 10.52
C ARG A 39 -17.55 -11.30 9.78
N GLY A 40 -18.34 -12.27 10.24
CA GLY A 40 -18.49 -13.57 9.55
C GLY A 40 -17.82 -14.75 10.25
N THR A 41 -17.11 -14.53 11.37
CA THR A 41 -16.58 -15.59 12.24
C THR A 41 -16.39 -15.06 13.67
N ASP A 42 -16.16 -15.96 14.64
CA ASP A 42 -15.84 -15.58 16.01
C ASP A 42 -14.47 -14.88 16.13
N ARG A 43 -14.34 -13.97 17.09
CA ARG A 43 -13.11 -13.22 17.32
C ARG A 43 -11.94 -14.13 17.73
N GLY A 44 -12.18 -15.13 18.56
CA GLY A 44 -11.16 -16.08 19.00
C GLY A 44 -10.55 -16.87 17.84
N ASP A 45 -11.38 -17.23 16.85
CA ASP A 45 -10.92 -17.92 15.64
C ASP A 45 -10.02 -17.00 14.79
N MET A 46 -10.41 -15.73 14.61
CA MET A 46 -9.58 -14.75 13.88
C MET A 46 -8.23 -14.53 14.57
N GLU A 47 -8.23 -14.34 15.89
CA GLU A 47 -7.01 -14.18 16.67
C GLU A 47 -6.16 -15.45 16.67
N GLY A 48 -6.78 -16.63 16.61
CA GLY A 48 -6.12 -17.92 16.37
C GLY A 48 -5.36 -17.94 15.04
N LEU A 49 -6.05 -17.64 13.94
CA LEU A 49 -5.46 -17.60 12.60
C LEU A 49 -4.32 -16.58 12.48
N MET A 50 -4.45 -15.41 13.11
CA MET A 50 -3.37 -14.40 13.13
C MET A 50 -2.13 -14.95 13.84
N ARG A 51 -2.29 -15.59 15.00
CA ARG A 51 -1.17 -16.17 15.76
C ARG A 51 -0.49 -17.31 15.00
N GLU A 52 -1.25 -18.17 14.33
CA GLU A 52 -0.71 -19.25 13.49
C GLU A 52 0.18 -18.74 12.35
N GLN A 53 -0.07 -17.51 11.88
CA GLN A 53 0.71 -16.83 10.84
C GLN A 53 1.77 -15.88 11.40
N PHE A 54 2.07 -15.96 12.70
CA PHE A 54 3.02 -15.08 13.39
C PHE A 54 2.67 -13.60 13.28
N ARG A 55 1.36 -13.27 13.21
CA ARG A 55 0.85 -11.90 13.13
C ARG A 55 0.30 -11.43 14.47
N HIS A 56 0.36 -10.12 14.68
CA HIS A 56 -0.35 -9.45 15.77
C HIS A 56 -1.87 -9.55 15.54
N THR A 57 -2.63 -9.63 16.64
CA THR A 57 -4.09 -9.68 16.65
C THR A 57 -4.73 -8.31 16.36
N GLU A 58 -3.93 -7.24 16.39
CA GLU A 58 -4.22 -5.94 15.77
C GLU A 58 -3.33 -5.81 14.53
N PRO A 59 -3.74 -6.40 13.39
CA PRO A 59 -2.87 -6.48 12.23
C PRO A 59 -2.61 -5.11 11.62
N ARG A 60 -1.38 -4.94 11.15
CA ARG A 60 -1.02 -3.88 10.24
C ARG A 60 -1.45 -4.21 8.82
N LEU A 61 -2.39 -3.44 8.29
CA LEU A 61 -2.90 -3.57 6.92
C LEU A 61 -2.25 -2.52 6.04
N THR A 62 -1.57 -2.94 4.97
CA THR A 62 -0.98 -2.00 4.00
C THR A 62 -2.04 -1.45 3.06
N VAL A 63 -1.97 -0.16 2.78
CA VAL A 63 -2.77 0.48 1.72
C VAL A 63 -1.87 0.72 0.52
N ASN A 64 -2.28 0.24 -0.65
CA ASN A 64 -1.47 0.28 -1.86
C ASN A 64 -2.31 0.77 -3.03
N ALA A 65 -1.66 1.52 -3.92
CA ALA A 65 -2.13 1.82 -5.27
C ALA A 65 -1.20 1.12 -6.28
N PHE A 66 -1.62 1.09 -7.53
CA PHE A 66 -0.85 0.46 -8.60
C PHE A 66 -0.70 1.41 -9.79
N VAL A 67 0.52 1.56 -10.29
CA VAL A 67 0.76 2.16 -11.61
C VAL A 67 0.95 1.03 -12.61
N ILE A 68 0.19 1.06 -13.70
CA ILE A 68 0.25 0.07 -14.78
C ILE A 68 0.59 0.79 -16.07
N GLU A 69 1.80 0.53 -16.57
CA GLU A 69 2.28 1.05 -17.86
C GLU A 69 2.12 -0.05 -18.92
N THR A 70 1.22 0.16 -19.88
CA THR A 70 0.88 -0.83 -20.93
C THR A 70 1.62 -0.59 -22.25
N GLY A 71 2.47 0.45 -22.31
CA GLY A 71 3.08 0.98 -23.54
C GLY A 71 2.16 1.93 -24.32
N LYS A 72 0.86 1.97 -24.01
CA LYS A 72 -0.11 2.92 -24.58
C LYS A 72 -0.67 3.88 -23.53
N ASN A 73 -0.86 3.37 -22.32
CA ASN A 73 -1.41 4.10 -21.19
C ASN A 73 -0.52 3.95 -19.96
N THR A 74 -0.51 4.98 -19.14
CA THR A 74 -0.01 4.98 -17.77
C THR A 74 -1.22 5.14 -16.85
N VAL A 75 -1.65 4.03 -16.27
CA VAL A 75 -2.88 3.95 -15.47
C VAL A 75 -2.54 3.94 -14.00
N LEU A 76 -3.19 4.80 -13.20
CA LEU A 76 -3.19 4.71 -11.75
C LEU A 76 -4.45 3.97 -11.27
N VAL A 77 -4.29 2.91 -10.48
CA VAL A 77 -5.38 2.18 -9.82
C VAL A 77 -5.37 2.54 -8.34
N ASP A 78 -6.48 3.10 -7.87
CA ASP A 78 -6.69 3.72 -6.56
C ASP A 78 -5.79 4.95 -6.29
N ALA A 79 -6.15 5.73 -5.25
CA ALA A 79 -5.51 7.02 -4.95
C ALA A 79 -5.08 7.20 -3.48
N GLY A 80 -5.00 6.09 -2.72
CA GLY A 80 -4.60 6.11 -1.30
C GLY A 80 -5.63 6.79 -0.39
N GLY A 81 -5.21 7.09 0.85
CA GLY A 81 -6.04 7.76 1.87
C GLY A 81 -6.06 9.29 1.76
N GLY A 82 -5.30 9.88 0.84
CA GLY A 82 -5.20 11.33 0.69
C GLY A 82 -4.63 12.02 1.94
N SER A 83 -5.26 13.12 2.39
CA SER A 83 -4.82 13.90 3.54
C SER A 83 -5.36 13.41 4.88
N THR A 84 -5.96 12.21 4.95
CA THR A 84 -6.39 11.65 6.23
C THR A 84 -5.17 11.38 7.10
N THR A 85 -4.83 12.34 7.96
CA THR A 85 -3.79 12.23 9.00
C THR A 85 -4.20 11.30 10.15
N VAL A 86 -5.38 10.70 10.06
CA VAL A 86 -5.96 9.82 11.08
C VAL A 86 -5.17 8.51 11.22
N TYR A 87 -4.29 8.19 10.25
CA TYR A 87 -3.49 6.97 10.28
C TYR A 87 -2.12 7.16 9.62
N SER A 88 -1.26 6.14 9.65
CA SER A 88 0.06 6.12 9.02
C SER A 88 0.00 5.98 7.48
N MET A 89 -0.92 6.72 6.84
CA MET A 89 -1.22 6.75 5.40
C MET A 89 -0.88 8.13 4.78
N GLY A 90 -1.18 8.32 3.49
CA GLY A 90 -0.94 9.58 2.78
C GLY A 90 0.46 9.70 2.18
N LEU A 91 1.22 8.61 2.13
CA LEU A 91 2.57 8.57 1.56
C LEU A 91 2.56 8.37 0.04
N LEU A 92 1.39 8.16 -0.59
CA LEU A 92 1.28 7.88 -2.01
C LEU A 92 1.98 8.95 -2.88
N PRO A 93 1.78 10.27 -2.69
CA PRO A 93 2.45 11.27 -3.53
C PRO A 93 3.98 11.19 -3.44
N GLN A 94 4.52 11.00 -2.22
CA GLN A 94 5.96 10.87 -2.00
C GLN A 94 6.52 9.61 -2.65
N ASN A 95 5.83 8.48 -2.54
CA ASN A 95 6.28 7.21 -3.11
C ASN A 95 6.10 7.17 -4.64
N LEU A 96 5.11 7.87 -5.20
CA LEU A 96 4.99 8.07 -6.65
C LEU A 96 6.16 8.87 -7.20
N GLU A 97 6.51 9.99 -6.55
CA GLU A 97 7.67 10.80 -6.91
C GLU A 97 8.97 9.98 -6.82
N ALA A 98 9.15 9.22 -5.74
CA ALA A 98 10.30 8.33 -5.58
C ALA A 98 10.38 7.21 -6.63
N ALA A 99 9.24 6.80 -7.19
CA ALA A 99 9.16 5.85 -8.30
C ALA A 99 9.41 6.48 -9.68
N GLY A 100 9.51 7.81 -9.74
CA GLY A 100 9.74 8.58 -10.97
C GLY A 100 8.48 9.09 -11.66
N PHE A 101 7.32 9.01 -11.03
CA PHE A 101 6.05 9.46 -11.62
C PHE A 101 5.65 10.85 -11.12
N LYS A 102 4.99 11.60 -11.99
CA LYS A 102 4.30 12.86 -11.70
C LYS A 102 2.79 12.66 -11.89
N PRO A 103 1.94 13.45 -11.19
CA PRO A 103 0.48 13.38 -11.40
C PRO A 103 0.05 13.56 -12.86
N THR A 104 0.80 14.33 -13.65
CA THR A 104 0.52 14.56 -15.08
C THR A 104 0.86 13.37 -15.98
N ASP A 105 1.57 12.37 -15.47
CA ASP A 105 1.96 11.20 -16.28
C ASP A 105 0.80 10.21 -16.42
N PHE A 106 -0.22 10.30 -15.56
CA PHE A 106 -1.37 9.39 -15.58
C PHE A 106 -2.45 9.90 -16.53
N ASP A 107 -2.70 9.17 -17.61
CA ASP A 107 -3.80 9.46 -18.52
C ASP A 107 -5.14 8.88 -18.04
N THR A 108 -5.09 7.91 -17.13
CA THR A 108 -6.26 7.19 -16.62
C THR A 108 -6.12 6.94 -15.13
N VAL A 109 -7.19 7.21 -14.37
CA VAL A 109 -7.31 6.80 -12.97
C VAL A 109 -8.51 5.86 -12.83
N LEU A 110 -8.28 4.67 -12.29
CA LEU A 110 -9.30 3.67 -12.02
C LEU A 110 -9.48 3.56 -10.51
N LEU A 111 -10.67 3.84 -10.00
CA LEU A 111 -11.00 3.64 -8.59
C LEU A 111 -11.74 2.33 -8.44
N THR A 112 -11.23 1.45 -7.57
CA THR A 112 -11.88 0.18 -7.26
C THR A 112 -13.19 0.40 -6.49
N HIS A 113 -13.22 1.42 -5.63
CA HIS A 113 -14.36 1.83 -4.81
C HIS A 113 -14.23 3.30 -4.34
N ILE A 114 -15.27 3.85 -3.69
CA ILE A 114 -15.32 5.20 -3.08
C ILE A 114 -15.91 5.08 -1.67
#